data_AF-G7TH67-F1
#
_entry.id   AF-G7TH67-F1
#
_cell.length_a   1.000
_cell.length_b   1.000
_cell.length_c   1.000
_cell.angle_alpha   90.00
_cell.angle_beta   90.00
_cell.angle_gamma   90.00
#
_symmetry.space_group_name_H-M   'P 1'
#
loop_
_entity.id
_entity.type
_entity.pdbx_description
1 polymer ?
#
loop_
_entity_poly.entity_id
_entity_poly.type
_entity_poly.pdbx_seq_one_letter_code
_entity_poly.pdbx_strand_id
1 'polypeptide(L)'
;MDFARRLNAEHGHGGYDFVLSLLGYSDTPTEAYLSQKLRGADVGDPDGRALMAGIKTVSWLTAINHSMLQQLDGGTGLDALRNELPGDWFAYYDYGTGTVIQAGPVPQIASVDDDPMPATYVLVNHLLKRFRSTTLKDFHGATLGGEPFLGVVGTAQWLRGFDIPDEDLMTYQAKLLNMPKLKPDTVLPERL
;
A
#
# COMPACT_ATOMS: atom_id res chain seq x y z
N MET A 1 -14.44 9.96 -1.13
CA MET A 1 -14.83 8.71 -0.43
C MET A 1 -16.02 7.99 -1.04
N ASP A 2 -16.80 8.63 -1.90
CA ASP A 2 -18.02 8.07 -2.48
C ASP A 2 -17.86 6.75 -3.23
N PHE A 3 -16.75 6.54 -3.94
CA PHE A 3 -16.54 5.29 -4.70
C PHE A 3 -16.40 4.08 -3.77
N ALA A 4 -15.52 4.16 -2.76
CA ALA A 4 -15.33 3.10 -1.77
C ALA A 4 -16.64 2.80 -1.00
N ARG A 5 -17.40 3.85 -0.66
CA ARG A 5 -18.72 3.73 -0.02
C ARG A 5 -19.72 2.98 -0.90
N ARG A 6 -19.80 3.33 -2.19
CA ARG A 6 -20.74 2.71 -3.15
C ARG A 6 -20.41 1.24 -3.42
N LEU A 7 -19.12 0.90 -3.47
CA LEU A 7 -18.68 -0.48 -3.66
C LEU A 7 -18.79 -1.34 -2.40
N ASN A 8 -19.02 -0.74 -1.23
CA ASN A 8 -18.86 -1.40 0.05
C ASN A 8 -17.48 -2.11 0.14
N ALA A 9 -16.42 -1.36 -0.16
CA ALA A 9 -15.08 -1.92 -0.33
C ALA A 9 -14.53 -2.54 0.97
N GLU A 10 -14.08 -3.79 0.91
CA GLU A 10 -13.40 -4.43 2.04
C GLU A 10 -11.99 -3.88 2.25
N HIS A 11 -11.30 -3.59 1.16
CA HIS A 11 -10.00 -2.94 1.14
C HIS A 11 -9.65 -2.46 -0.26
N GLY A 12 -8.56 -1.70 -0.39
CA GLY A 12 -8.02 -1.24 -1.66
C GLY A 12 -6.84 -0.32 -1.47
N HIS A 13 -6.20 0.08 -2.56
CA HIS A 13 -5.07 1.01 -2.53
C HIS A 13 -5.12 1.95 -3.73
N GLY A 14 -4.41 3.07 -3.63
CA GLY A 14 -4.30 4.06 -4.70
C GLY A 14 -3.01 4.86 -4.60
N GLY A 15 -2.34 5.06 -5.73
CA GLY A 15 -1.03 5.70 -5.81
C GLY A 15 -0.54 5.74 -7.25
N TYR A 16 0.76 5.55 -7.43
CA TYR A 16 1.34 5.41 -8.77
C TYR A 16 1.28 3.97 -9.26
N ASP A 17 1.13 3.83 -10.58
CA ASP A 17 1.14 2.56 -11.30
C ASP A 17 1.70 2.82 -12.71
N PHE A 18 2.00 1.76 -13.45
CA PHE A 18 2.46 1.81 -14.81
C PHE A 18 1.27 1.80 -15.79
N VAL A 19 1.33 2.66 -16.81
CA VAL A 19 0.38 2.60 -17.92
C VAL A 19 0.84 1.49 -18.86
N LEU A 20 0.22 0.32 -18.73
CA LEU A 20 0.50 -0.84 -19.57
C LEU A 20 -0.24 -0.74 -20.92
N SER A 21 0.34 -1.33 -21.97
CA SER A 21 -0.31 -1.46 -23.27
C SER A 21 -1.50 -2.41 -23.18
N LEU A 22 -2.40 -2.32 -24.17
CA LEU A 22 -3.60 -3.17 -24.25
C LEU A 22 -3.27 -4.68 -24.23
N LEU A 23 -2.08 -5.06 -24.70
CA LEU A 23 -1.66 -6.46 -24.76
C LEU A 23 -1.07 -6.95 -23.45
N GLY A 24 -0.76 -6.07 -22.48
CA GLY A 24 -0.35 -6.34 -21.09
C GLY A 24 0.89 -7.21 -20.91
N TYR A 25 0.84 -8.43 -21.44
CA TYR A 25 1.90 -9.43 -21.46
C TYR A 25 3.21 -8.94 -22.13
N SER A 26 3.14 -8.02 -23.09
CA SER A 26 4.34 -7.44 -23.70
C SER A 26 5.10 -6.51 -22.75
N ASP A 27 4.42 -5.93 -21.76
CA ASP A 27 5.00 -4.95 -20.85
C ASP A 27 5.46 -5.57 -19.53
N THR A 28 5.03 -6.79 -19.24
CA THR A 28 5.40 -7.58 -18.06
C THR A 28 6.89 -7.49 -17.71
N PRO A 29 7.82 -7.61 -18.68
CA PRO A 29 9.24 -7.51 -18.36
C PRO A 29 9.69 -6.11 -17.98
N THR A 30 9.12 -5.09 -18.62
CA THR A 30 9.37 -3.68 -18.31
C THR A 30 8.81 -3.34 -16.93
N GLU A 31 7.58 -3.77 -16.64
CA GLU A 31 6.92 -3.59 -15.34
C GLU A 31 7.72 -4.28 -14.23
N ALA A 32 8.14 -5.53 -14.44
CA ALA A 32 8.98 -6.27 -13.50
C ALA A 32 10.33 -5.57 -13.26
N TYR A 33 10.99 -5.09 -14.31
CA TYR A 33 12.25 -4.36 -14.19
C TYR A 33 12.07 -3.03 -13.42
N LEU A 34 11.06 -2.24 -13.78
CA LEU A 34 10.80 -0.96 -13.13
C LEU A 34 10.34 -1.11 -11.68
N SER A 35 9.63 -2.19 -11.33
CA SER A 35 9.24 -2.50 -9.94
C SER A 35 10.43 -2.62 -8.98
N GLN A 36 11.59 -3.05 -9.49
CA GLN A 36 12.83 -3.16 -8.71
C GLN A 36 13.47 -1.79 -8.45
N LYS A 37 13.10 -0.78 -9.25
CA LYS A 37 13.61 0.59 -9.17
C LYS A 37 12.64 1.53 -8.45
N LEU A 38 11.35 1.25 -8.53
CA LEU A 38 10.26 2.12 -8.09
C LEU A 38 9.34 1.32 -7.14
N ARG A 39 9.70 1.27 -5.86
CA ARG A 39 9.04 0.39 -4.88
C ARG A 39 7.61 0.80 -4.53
N GLY A 40 7.25 2.06 -4.78
CA GLY A 40 5.93 2.61 -4.49
C GLY A 40 4.94 2.49 -5.65
N ALA A 41 5.38 1.97 -6.80
CA ALA A 41 4.50 1.69 -7.93
C ALA A 41 3.70 0.40 -7.68
N ASP A 42 2.40 0.44 -7.96
CA ASP A 42 1.61 -0.79 -8.04
C ASP A 42 2.09 -1.63 -9.22
N VAL A 43 1.96 -2.95 -9.08
CA VAL A 43 2.43 -3.91 -10.08
C VAL A 43 1.50 -5.11 -10.15
N GLY A 44 1.17 -5.51 -11.36
CA GLY A 44 0.39 -6.72 -11.63
C GLY A 44 -1.09 -6.61 -11.30
N ASP A 45 -1.88 -7.48 -11.94
CA ASP A 45 -3.33 -7.52 -11.82
C ASP A 45 -3.78 -8.90 -11.30
N PRO A 46 -3.76 -9.12 -9.98
CA PRO A 46 -4.10 -10.43 -9.42
C PRO A 46 -5.60 -10.74 -9.55
N ASP A 47 -5.95 -12.03 -9.74
CA ASP A 47 -7.36 -12.48 -9.73
C ASP A 47 -8.05 -11.98 -8.45
N GLY A 48 -9.23 -11.35 -8.62
CA GLY A 48 -9.99 -10.79 -7.51
C GLY A 48 -10.31 -11.79 -6.38
N ARG A 49 -10.34 -13.09 -6.64
CA ARG A 49 -10.47 -14.14 -5.60
C ARG A 49 -9.26 -14.21 -4.68
N ALA A 50 -8.06 -13.94 -5.18
CA ALA A 50 -6.86 -13.89 -4.35
C ALA A 50 -6.88 -12.66 -3.41
N LEU A 51 -7.59 -11.61 -3.80
CA LEU A 51 -7.78 -10.41 -2.98
C LEU A 51 -8.85 -10.59 -1.89
N MET A 52 -9.78 -11.54 -2.01
CA MET A 52 -10.77 -11.83 -0.95
C MET A 52 -10.15 -12.31 0.38
N ALA A 53 -8.87 -12.71 0.35
CA ALA A 53 -8.15 -13.20 1.52
C ALA A 53 -7.34 -12.11 2.25
N GLY A 54 -7.39 -10.86 1.81
CA GLY A 54 -6.70 -9.75 2.45
C GLY A 54 -6.14 -8.70 1.50
N ILE A 55 -5.44 -7.72 2.06
CA ILE A 55 -4.90 -6.60 1.29
C ILE A 55 -3.75 -7.06 0.36
N LYS A 56 -3.67 -6.51 -0.85
CA LYS A 56 -2.53 -6.72 -1.76
C LYS A 56 -1.28 -6.06 -1.19
N THR A 57 -1.39 -4.75 -0.94
CA THR A 57 -0.29 -3.89 -0.52
C THR A 57 -0.84 -2.64 0.17
N VAL A 58 0.07 -1.76 0.59
CA VAL A 58 -0.23 -0.39 0.99
C VAL A 58 0.27 0.57 -0.09
N SER A 59 -0.35 1.73 -0.20
CA SER A 59 0.08 2.80 -1.09
C SER A 59 -0.24 4.16 -0.48
N TRP A 60 -0.14 5.23 -1.26
CA TRP A 60 -0.45 6.59 -0.82
C TRP A 60 -1.83 6.68 -0.17
N LEU A 61 -2.83 6.06 -0.79
CA LEU A 61 -4.14 5.81 -0.23
C LEU A 61 -4.27 4.31 0.02
N THR A 62 -4.71 3.95 1.22
CA THR A 62 -4.99 2.55 1.60
C THR A 62 -6.35 2.48 2.27
N ALA A 63 -7.31 1.80 1.66
CA ALA A 63 -8.63 1.55 2.20
C ALA A 63 -8.65 0.21 2.94
N ILE A 64 -9.28 0.18 4.11
CA ILE A 64 -9.42 -1.03 4.93
C ILE A 64 -10.74 -0.99 5.73
N ASN A 65 -11.46 -2.11 5.73
CA ASN A 65 -12.76 -2.19 6.38
C ASN A 65 -12.68 -2.23 7.90
N HIS A 66 -13.81 -1.93 8.55
CA HIS A 66 -13.92 -1.92 10.00
C HIS A 66 -13.67 -3.30 10.63
N SER A 67 -14.01 -4.41 9.95
CA SER A 67 -13.80 -5.76 10.49
C SER A 67 -12.32 -6.11 10.63
N MET A 68 -11.47 -5.68 9.69
CA MET A 68 -10.02 -5.81 9.81
C MET A 68 -9.48 -4.83 10.86
N LEU A 69 -9.91 -3.57 10.83
CA LEU A 69 -9.45 -2.54 11.78
C LEU A 69 -9.78 -2.89 13.24
N GLN A 70 -10.95 -3.47 13.51
CA GLN A 70 -11.37 -3.98 14.82
C GLN A 70 -10.39 -5.00 15.40
N GLN A 71 -9.63 -5.72 14.57
CA GLN A 71 -8.64 -6.68 15.06
C GLN A 71 -7.37 -6.01 15.61
N LEU A 72 -7.22 -4.69 15.47
CA LEU A 72 -6.09 -3.94 16.04
C LEU A 72 -6.30 -3.62 17.52
N ASP A 73 -7.50 -3.18 17.91
CA ASP A 73 -7.79 -2.69 19.28
C ASP A 73 -9.13 -3.18 19.88
N GLY A 74 -9.94 -3.93 19.13
CA GLY A 74 -11.28 -4.37 19.55
C GLY A 74 -12.37 -3.28 19.48
N GLY A 75 -12.03 -2.06 19.04
CA GLY A 75 -12.91 -0.90 18.91
C GLY A 75 -13.22 -0.57 17.45
N THR A 76 -13.25 0.71 17.06
CA THR A 76 -13.40 1.07 15.63
C THR A 76 -12.10 0.89 14.83
N GLY A 77 -10.97 0.68 15.52
CA GLY A 77 -9.60 0.69 14.98
C GLY A 77 -9.06 2.07 14.63
N LEU A 78 -9.88 3.13 14.67
CA LEU A 78 -9.41 4.50 14.38
C LEU A 78 -8.45 5.01 15.46
N ASP A 79 -8.67 4.64 16.72
CA ASP A 79 -7.76 5.01 17.81
C ASP A 79 -6.43 4.26 17.69
N ALA A 80 -6.44 2.97 17.35
CA ALA A 80 -5.22 2.24 16.98
C ALA A 80 -4.45 2.92 15.84
N LEU A 81 -5.15 3.32 14.78
CA LEU A 81 -4.53 4.05 13.67
C LEU A 81 -3.90 5.37 14.17
N ARG A 82 -4.64 6.20 14.91
CA ARG A 82 -4.14 7.50 15.38
C ARG A 82 -2.98 7.41 16.36
N ASN A 83 -2.95 6.35 17.17
CA ASN A 83 -1.86 6.11 18.12
C ASN A 83 -0.55 5.74 17.40
N GLU A 84 -0.63 4.88 16.38
CA GLU A 84 0.54 4.40 15.64
C GLU A 84 0.95 5.34 14.49
N LEU A 85 0.00 6.09 13.94
CA LEU A 85 0.15 6.92 12.75
C LEU A 85 -0.35 8.36 13.04
N PRO A 86 0.55 9.28 13.42
CA PRO A 86 0.16 10.62 13.85
C PRO A 86 -0.47 11.49 12.74
N GLY A 87 -1.52 12.23 13.09
CA GLY A 87 -2.34 13.04 12.15
C GLY A 87 -1.61 14.18 11.41
N ASP A 88 -0.38 14.49 11.82
CA ASP A 88 0.48 15.46 11.11
C ASP A 88 0.95 14.93 9.75
N TRP A 89 1.08 13.61 9.59
CA TRP A 89 1.54 12.95 8.35
C TRP A 89 0.48 12.04 7.73
N PHE A 90 -0.52 11.63 8.50
CA PHE A 90 -1.56 10.71 8.07
C PHE A 90 -2.95 11.35 8.15
N ALA A 91 -3.76 11.17 7.11
CA ALA A 91 -5.16 11.58 7.13
C ALA A 91 -6.06 10.36 7.05
N TYR A 92 -7.23 10.46 7.68
CA TYR A 92 -8.21 9.38 7.78
C TYR A 92 -9.52 9.84 7.18
N TYR A 93 -10.16 8.96 6.43
CA TYR A 93 -11.44 9.27 5.81
C TYR A 93 -12.40 8.10 5.96
N ASP A 94 -13.52 8.32 6.63
CA ASP A 94 -14.58 7.32 6.70
C ASP A 94 -15.27 7.18 5.34
N TYR A 95 -15.44 5.93 4.90
CA TYR A 95 -16.26 5.60 3.75
C TYR A 95 -17.48 4.74 4.13
N GLY A 96 -17.83 4.68 5.41
CA GLY A 96 -19.02 4.03 5.95
C GLY A 96 -18.76 2.60 6.42
N THR A 97 -18.07 1.78 5.61
CA THR A 97 -17.72 0.40 5.98
C THR A 97 -16.24 0.19 6.30
N GLY A 98 -15.46 1.26 6.26
CA GLY A 98 -14.05 1.27 6.59
C GLY A 98 -13.46 2.68 6.58
N THR A 99 -12.14 2.72 6.70
CA THR A 99 -11.35 3.95 6.68
C THR A 99 -10.34 3.92 5.54
N VAL A 100 -10.20 5.04 4.82
CA VAL A 100 -9.03 5.29 3.95
C VAL A 100 -7.97 6.01 4.77
N ILE A 101 -6.75 5.48 4.73
CA ILE A 101 -5.55 6.09 5.28
C ILE A 101 -4.81 6.75 4.11
N GLN A 102 -4.51 8.04 4.23
CA GLN A 102 -3.60 8.75 3.34
C GLN A 102 -2.23 8.90 4.00
N ALA A 103 -1.19 8.42 3.33
CA ALA A 103 0.19 8.38 3.82
C ALA A 103 1.03 9.53 3.22
N GLY A 104 1.02 10.69 3.88
CA GLY A 104 1.74 11.88 3.44
C GLY A 104 0.97 12.77 2.45
N PRO A 105 1.52 13.95 2.12
CA PRO A 105 0.82 14.97 1.34
C PRO A 105 0.73 14.66 -0.16
N VAL A 106 1.63 13.82 -0.68
CA VAL A 106 1.68 13.45 -2.11
C VAL A 106 2.02 11.97 -2.24
N PRO A 107 1.58 11.30 -3.32
CA PRO A 107 2.03 9.94 -3.58
C PRO A 107 3.54 9.93 -3.82
N GLN A 108 4.20 8.93 -3.25
CA GLN A 108 5.63 8.69 -3.41
C GLN A 108 5.85 7.44 -4.26
N ILE A 109 6.70 7.56 -5.28
CA ILE A 109 7.09 6.45 -6.15
C ILE A 109 8.14 5.52 -5.51
N ALA A 110 8.74 5.96 -4.39
CA ALA A 110 9.78 5.27 -3.64
C ALA A 110 10.91 4.70 -4.52
N SER A 111 11.60 5.62 -5.21
CA SER A 111 12.72 5.28 -6.08
C SER A 111 13.93 4.80 -5.27
N VAL A 112 14.63 3.78 -5.75
CA VAL A 112 15.87 3.27 -5.14
C VAL A 112 17.03 4.27 -5.16
N ASP A 113 16.96 5.28 -6.03
CA ASP A 113 17.97 6.32 -6.15
C ASP A 113 17.70 7.54 -5.24
N ASP A 114 16.57 7.57 -4.54
CA ASP A 114 16.16 8.65 -3.63
C ASP A 114 15.76 8.08 -2.26
N ASP A 115 14.46 7.98 -1.97
CA ASP A 115 13.96 7.28 -0.78
C ASP A 115 13.16 6.02 -1.15
N PRO A 116 13.78 4.82 -1.15
CA PRO A 116 13.08 3.58 -1.46
C PRO A 116 12.14 3.09 -0.35
N MET A 117 12.24 3.65 0.85
CA MET A 117 11.53 3.18 2.05
C MET A 117 11.00 4.39 2.82
N PRO A 118 10.09 5.18 2.25
CA PRO A 118 9.56 6.34 2.94
C PRO A 118 8.82 5.91 4.21
N ALA A 119 9.06 6.62 5.31
CA ALA A 119 8.50 6.26 6.61
C ALA A 119 6.96 6.24 6.61
N THR A 120 6.33 7.10 5.81
CA THR A 120 4.88 7.12 5.61
C THR A 120 4.34 5.80 5.10
N TYR A 121 5.03 5.11 4.19
CA TYR A 121 4.57 3.81 3.68
C TYR A 121 4.98 2.66 4.59
N VAL A 122 6.20 2.70 5.11
CA VAL A 122 6.74 1.65 5.99
C VAL A 122 5.91 1.50 7.26
N LEU A 123 5.50 2.60 7.90
CA LEU A 123 4.71 2.54 9.14
C LEU A 123 3.30 2.01 8.88
N VAL A 124 2.64 2.42 7.80
CA VAL A 124 1.33 1.88 7.40
C VAL A 124 1.44 0.38 7.08
N ASN A 125 2.46 -0.01 6.31
CA ASN A 125 2.73 -1.43 6.03
C ASN A 125 2.98 -2.22 7.31
N HIS A 126 3.79 -1.69 8.23
CA HIS A 126 4.13 -2.38 9.48
C HIS A 126 2.88 -2.68 10.32
N LEU A 127 1.94 -1.73 10.38
CA LEU A 127 0.67 -1.90 11.09
C LEU A 127 -0.26 -2.89 10.39
N LEU A 128 -0.36 -2.81 9.05
CA LEU A 128 -1.35 -3.56 8.27
C LEU A 128 -0.84 -4.88 7.68
N LYS A 129 0.46 -5.20 7.75
CA LYS A 129 1.07 -6.40 7.15
C LYS A 129 0.40 -7.70 7.59
N ARG A 130 -0.22 -7.73 8.77
CA ARG A 130 -0.98 -8.89 9.29
C ARG A 130 -2.23 -9.22 8.47
N PHE A 131 -2.78 -8.25 7.74
CA PHE A 131 -3.96 -8.41 6.89
C PHE A 131 -3.60 -8.68 5.42
N ARG A 132 -2.31 -8.80 5.10
CA ARG A 132 -1.86 -9.05 3.73
C ARG A 132 -2.37 -10.41 3.25
N SER A 133 -2.91 -10.45 2.03
CA SER A 133 -3.35 -11.69 1.41
C SER A 133 -2.19 -12.69 1.32
N THR A 134 -2.47 -13.93 1.74
CA THR A 134 -1.54 -15.05 1.66
C THR A 134 -1.77 -15.94 0.42
N THR A 135 -2.77 -15.61 -0.40
CA THR A 135 -3.17 -16.40 -1.57
C THR A 135 -2.65 -15.83 -2.89
N LEU A 136 -2.07 -14.62 -2.87
CA LEU A 136 -1.36 -14.04 -4.00
C LEU A 136 -0.11 -14.86 -4.33
N LYS A 137 -0.01 -15.32 -5.58
CA LYS A 137 1.08 -16.22 -6.03
C LYS A 137 2.05 -15.51 -6.95
N ASP A 138 1.71 -15.39 -8.22
CA ASP A 138 2.50 -14.74 -9.25
C ASP A 138 1.67 -13.64 -9.91
N PHE A 139 2.32 -12.53 -10.26
CA PHE A 139 1.68 -11.44 -10.99
C PHE A 139 1.79 -11.60 -12.50
N HIS A 140 2.81 -12.32 -12.97
CA HIS A 140 3.25 -12.29 -14.37
C HIS A 140 3.20 -13.66 -15.07
N GLY A 141 2.73 -14.71 -14.40
CA GLY A 141 2.65 -16.05 -15.00
C GLY A 141 4.04 -16.65 -15.28
N ALA A 142 4.22 -17.12 -16.51
CA ALA A 142 5.44 -17.77 -16.97
C ALA A 142 6.22 -16.91 -17.97
N THR A 143 7.55 -16.97 -17.86
CA THR A 143 8.50 -16.38 -18.80
C THR A 143 8.74 -17.31 -20.00
N LEU A 144 9.00 -16.73 -21.17
CA LEU A 144 9.33 -17.45 -22.40
C LEU A 144 10.84 -17.52 -22.69
N GLY A 145 11.67 -16.67 -22.09
CA GLY A 145 13.06 -16.51 -22.50
C GLY A 145 14.05 -15.99 -21.44
N GLY A 146 13.68 -15.95 -20.15
CA GLY A 146 14.55 -15.48 -19.06
C GLY A 146 14.53 -13.96 -18.86
N GLU A 147 13.59 -13.27 -19.48
CA GLU A 147 13.29 -11.88 -19.21
C GLU A 147 12.88 -11.64 -17.74
N PRO A 148 13.09 -10.43 -17.18
CA PRO A 148 12.59 -10.09 -15.85
C PRO A 148 11.09 -10.39 -15.75
N PHE A 149 10.67 -11.03 -14.67
CA PHE A 149 9.25 -11.27 -14.40
C PHE A 149 9.03 -11.44 -12.89
N LEU A 150 7.82 -11.14 -12.43
CA LEU A 150 7.38 -11.40 -11.06
C LEU A 150 6.62 -12.73 -11.00
N GLY A 151 7.39 -13.82 -11.02
CA GLY A 151 6.91 -15.14 -10.63
C GLY A 151 6.62 -15.21 -9.12
N VAL A 152 6.45 -16.41 -8.58
CA VAL A 152 6.10 -16.61 -7.16
C VAL A 152 7.07 -15.94 -6.19
N VAL A 153 8.38 -16.09 -6.42
CA VAL A 153 9.41 -15.51 -5.54
C VAL A 153 9.46 -13.99 -5.66
N GLY A 154 9.46 -13.46 -6.89
CA GLY A 154 9.49 -12.02 -7.13
C GLY A 154 8.25 -11.31 -6.60
N THR A 155 7.07 -11.90 -6.80
CA THR A 155 5.80 -11.41 -6.25
C THR A 155 5.84 -11.39 -4.72
N ALA A 156 6.30 -12.47 -4.08
CA ALA A 156 6.44 -12.51 -2.62
C ALA A 156 7.46 -11.48 -2.08
N GLN A 157 8.50 -11.16 -2.83
CA GLN A 157 9.45 -10.10 -2.48
C GLN A 157 8.82 -8.72 -2.61
N TRP A 158 8.10 -8.46 -3.71
CA TRP A 158 7.39 -7.20 -3.94
C TRP A 158 6.33 -6.95 -2.86
N LEU A 159 5.53 -7.96 -2.53
CA LEU A 159 4.51 -7.90 -1.47
C LEU A 159 5.10 -7.53 -0.10
N ARG A 160 6.37 -7.86 0.13
CA ARG A 160 7.13 -7.56 1.36
C ARG A 160 8.04 -6.35 1.21
N GLY A 161 7.90 -5.55 0.15
CA GLY A 161 8.84 -4.50 -0.23
C GLY A 161 9.06 -3.42 0.85
N PHE A 162 8.06 -3.21 1.71
CA PHE A 162 8.10 -2.28 2.85
C PHE A 162 8.17 -2.99 4.21
N ASP A 163 8.41 -4.29 4.26
CA ASP A 163 8.54 -5.01 5.53
C ASP A 163 9.84 -4.60 6.22
N ILE A 164 9.71 -4.33 7.52
CA ILE A 164 10.83 -4.08 8.42
C ILE A 164 10.73 -5.00 9.63
N PRO A 165 11.87 -5.34 10.26
CA PRO A 165 11.89 -5.93 11.59
C PRO A 165 11.25 -4.98 12.62
N ASP A 166 10.76 -5.54 13.74
CA ASP A 166 10.11 -4.75 14.78
C ASP A 166 11.14 -3.85 15.52
N GLU A 167 12.41 -4.28 15.61
CA GLU A 167 13.50 -3.49 16.17
C GLU A 167 13.82 -2.21 15.37
N ASP A 168 13.48 -2.19 14.08
CA ASP A 168 13.70 -1.02 13.20
C ASP A 168 12.54 -0.02 13.27
N LEU A 169 11.43 -0.35 13.95
CA LEU A 169 10.24 0.50 13.98
C LEU A 169 10.54 1.92 14.51
N MET A 170 11.31 2.03 15.59
CA MET A 170 11.69 3.32 16.17
C MET A 170 12.53 4.17 15.20
N THR A 171 13.35 3.54 14.36
CA THR A 171 14.14 4.22 13.33
C THR A 171 13.23 4.88 12.30
N TYR A 172 12.16 4.20 11.87
CA TYR A 172 11.19 4.77 10.92
C TYR A 172 10.25 5.79 11.55
N GLN A 173 9.89 5.63 12.82
CA GLN A 173 9.18 6.67 13.59
C GLN A 173 10.03 7.96 13.69
N ALA A 174 11.34 7.85 13.92
CA ALA A 174 12.24 8.99 13.91
C ALA A 174 12.40 9.59 12.50
N LYS A 175 12.49 8.74 11.47
CA LYS A 175 12.52 9.18 10.06
C LYS A 175 11.28 9.98 9.67
N LEU A 176 10.10 9.58 10.16
CA LEU A 176 8.83 10.26 9.92
C LEU A 176 8.87 11.74 10.32
N LEU A 177 9.60 12.09 11.40
CA LEU A 177 9.71 13.47 11.87
C LEU A 177 10.30 14.43 10.83
N ASN A 178 11.08 13.90 9.89
CA ASN A 178 11.69 14.66 8.78
C ASN A 178 10.86 14.60 7.50
N MET A 179 9.74 13.87 7.49
CA MET A 179 8.88 13.77 6.31
C MET A 179 7.97 14.99 6.16
N PRO A 180 7.60 15.36 4.92
CA PRO A 180 6.63 16.42 4.69
C PRO A 180 5.31 16.16 5.42
N LYS A 181 4.86 17.14 6.21
CA LYS A 181 3.57 17.11 6.87
C LYS A 181 2.43 17.40 5.90
N LEU A 182 1.24 16.94 6.26
CA LEU A 182 0.01 17.29 5.59
C LEU A 182 -0.27 18.79 5.70
N LYS A 183 -0.84 19.34 4.64
CA LYS A 183 -1.30 20.73 4.56
C LYS A 183 -2.78 20.75 4.16
N PRO A 184 -3.50 21.85 4.41
CA PRO A 184 -4.92 21.94 4.04
C PRO A 184 -5.22 21.69 2.57
N ASP A 185 -4.29 21.99 1.66
CA ASP A 185 -4.40 21.77 0.20
C ASP A 185 -4.03 20.34 -0.23
N THR A 186 -3.47 19.53 0.67
CA THR A 186 -3.06 18.14 0.38
C THR A 186 -4.00 17.11 1.00
N VAL A 187 -5.12 17.54 1.58
CA VAL A 187 -6.11 16.67 2.23
C VAL A 187 -7.51 17.04 1.77
N LEU A 188 -8.43 16.08 1.85
CA LEU A 188 -9.84 16.37 1.59
C LEU A 188 -10.48 17.02 2.84
N PRO A 189 -11.49 17.90 2.66
CA PRO A 189 -12.19 18.54 3.79
C PRO A 189 -12.83 17.56 4.78
N GLU A 190 -13.17 16.36 4.31
CA GLU A 190 -13.90 15.32 5.06
C GLU A 190 -13.00 14.46 5.98
N ARG A 191 -11.77 14.89 6.29
CA ARG A 191 -10.85 14.11 7.13
C ARG A 191 -11.33 14.02 8.58
N LEU A 192 -11.18 12.84 9.19
CA LEU A 192 -11.57 12.54 10.58
C LEU A 192 -10.61 13.08 11.62
#